data_AF-A0A2N7Q7B4-F1
#
_entry.id   AF-A0A2N7Q7B4-F1
#
_cell.length_a   1.000
_cell.length_b   1.000
_cell.length_c   1.000
_cell.angle_alpha   90.00
_cell.angle_beta   90.00
_cell.angle_gamma   90.00
#
_symmetry.space_group_name_H-M   'P 1'
#
loop_
_entity.id
_entity.type
_entity.pdbx_description
1 polymer ?
#
loop_
_entity_poly.entity_id
_entity_poly.type
_entity_poly.pdbx_seq_one_letter_code
_entity_poly.pdbx_strand_id
1 'polypeptide(L)'
;MVLTEKDYLIKVVNYKGKITEKIKFPKTKKEKFNFLINLLRLYERAKKYHFLTKDLFLTIKKLAEISKEAGFHITLFKNPVLVKHFLEILDASPENLEEEIVYGKVRERETEICHVCGCNLVYPAYIVYKQGNQEVKKSNSIGIKCLNSLEQTLKDLIEEIEINY
;
A
#
# COMPACT_ATOMS: atom_id res chain seq x y z
N MET A 1 -18.09 -6.81 -21.13
CA MET A 1 -17.81 -7.84 -20.09
C MET A 1 -18.05 -7.23 -18.73
N VAL A 2 -18.79 -7.91 -17.85
CA VAL A 2 -18.85 -7.58 -16.42
C VAL A 2 -17.62 -8.21 -15.76
N LEU A 3 -16.91 -7.48 -14.91
CA LEU A 3 -15.75 -8.01 -14.19
C LEU A 3 -16.21 -8.65 -12.87
N THR A 4 -15.82 -9.90 -12.65
CA THR A 4 -16.22 -10.68 -11.47
C THR A 4 -15.29 -10.45 -10.29
N GLU A 5 -15.73 -10.85 -9.09
CA GLU A 5 -14.91 -10.86 -7.87
C GLU A 5 -13.59 -11.64 -8.07
N LYS A 6 -13.65 -12.78 -8.78
CA LYS A 6 -12.46 -13.55 -9.16
C LYS A 6 -11.52 -12.77 -10.08
N ASP A 7 -12.04 -12.01 -11.06
CA ASP A 7 -11.20 -11.16 -11.92
C ASP A 7 -10.42 -10.10 -11.13
N TYR A 8 -11.02 -9.53 -10.09
CA TYR A 8 -10.36 -8.55 -9.23
C TYR A 8 -9.36 -9.20 -8.27
N LEU A 9 -9.71 -10.30 -7.61
CA LEU A 9 -8.77 -11.10 -6.81
C LEU A 9 -7.54 -11.52 -7.63
N ILE A 10 -7.74 -12.06 -8.84
CA ILE A 10 -6.65 -12.45 -9.74
C ILE A 10 -5.78 -11.25 -10.14
N LYS A 11 -6.37 -10.07 -10.39
CA LYS A 11 -5.63 -8.84 -10.72
C LYS A 11 -4.89 -8.22 -9.51
N VAL A 12 -5.37 -8.43 -8.29
CA VAL A 12 -4.64 -8.09 -7.04
C VAL A 12 -3.49 -9.08 -6.81
N VAL A 13 -3.70 -10.38 -7.11
CA VAL A 13 -2.68 -11.43 -6.99
C VAL A 13 -1.53 -11.25 -8.00
N ASN A 14 -1.82 -10.83 -9.24
CA ASN A 14 -0.84 -10.75 -10.35
C ASN A 14 -0.19 -9.35 -10.51
N TYR A 15 -0.06 -8.60 -9.41
CA TYR A 15 0.30 -7.17 -9.37
C TYR A 15 1.82 -6.91 -9.51
N LYS A 16 2.34 -6.89 -10.75
CA LYS A 16 3.71 -6.40 -11.04
C LYS A 16 3.85 -4.89 -10.79
N GLY A 17 4.74 -4.52 -9.86
CA GLY A 17 4.63 -3.31 -9.07
C GLY A 17 5.21 -2.00 -9.60
N LYS A 18 4.86 -1.55 -10.81
CA LYS A 18 5.26 -0.18 -11.23
C LYS A 18 4.54 0.89 -10.41
N ILE A 19 5.21 1.43 -9.39
CA ILE A 19 4.93 2.75 -8.83
C ILE A 19 5.27 3.76 -9.92
N THR A 20 4.28 4.50 -10.40
CA THR A 20 4.46 5.55 -11.39
C THR A 20 4.80 6.86 -10.68
N GLU A 21 5.99 7.41 -10.94
CA GLU A 21 6.67 8.51 -10.23
C GLU A 21 5.95 9.88 -10.24
N LYS A 22 4.68 9.94 -10.67
CA LYS A 22 3.86 11.16 -10.71
C LYS A 22 2.41 10.83 -10.33
N ILE A 23 2.20 10.47 -9.07
CA ILE A 23 0.86 10.55 -8.48
C ILE A 23 0.58 12.03 -8.27
N LYS A 24 -0.56 12.52 -8.77
CA LYS A 24 -1.03 13.90 -8.59
C LYS A 24 -2.45 13.88 -8.07
N PHE A 25 -2.86 14.95 -7.39
CA PHE A 25 -4.24 15.08 -6.92
C PHE A 25 -5.26 14.92 -8.08
N PRO A 26 -6.19 13.95 -8.01
CA PRO A 26 -7.02 13.57 -9.15
C PRO A 26 -8.17 14.55 -9.37
N LYS A 27 -8.22 15.17 -10.55
CA LYS A 27 -9.22 16.21 -10.88
C LYS A 27 -10.47 15.59 -11.49
N THR A 28 -10.32 14.67 -12.45
CA THR A 28 -11.46 14.03 -13.14
C THR A 28 -12.05 12.85 -12.37
N LYS A 29 -13.32 12.52 -12.63
CA LYS A 29 -14.00 11.34 -12.04
C LYS A 29 -13.26 10.02 -12.33
N LYS A 30 -12.58 9.92 -13.48
CA LYS A 30 -11.77 8.76 -13.88
C LYS A 30 -10.46 8.68 -13.09
N GLU A 31 -9.79 9.81 -12.89
CA GLU A 31 -8.60 9.87 -12.02
C GLU A 31 -8.95 9.56 -10.57
N LYS A 32 -10.05 10.11 -10.02
CA LYS A 32 -10.50 9.87 -8.64
C LYS A 32 -10.75 8.38 -8.38
N PHE A 33 -11.42 7.72 -9.31
CA PHE A 33 -11.62 6.26 -9.27
C PHE A 33 -10.30 5.48 -9.35
N ASN A 34 -9.42 5.82 -10.30
CA ASN A 34 -8.12 5.16 -10.47
C ASN A 34 -7.19 5.35 -9.26
N PHE A 35 -7.22 6.52 -8.62
CA PHE A 35 -6.47 6.83 -7.42
C PHE A 35 -6.89 5.93 -6.26
N LEU A 36 -8.20 5.88 -5.96
CA LEU A 36 -8.74 4.99 -4.93
C LEU A 36 -8.45 3.51 -5.24
N ILE A 37 -8.62 3.07 -6.48
CA ILE A 37 -8.25 1.71 -6.92
C ILE A 37 -6.77 1.40 -6.60
N ASN A 38 -5.86 2.35 -6.81
CA ASN A 38 -4.43 2.14 -6.54
C ASN A 38 -4.13 2.15 -5.04
N LEU A 39 -4.78 3.00 -4.25
CA LEU A 39 -4.67 3.04 -2.79
C LEU A 39 -5.16 1.72 -2.15
N LEU A 40 -6.34 1.24 -2.56
CA LEU A 40 -6.90 -0.06 -2.13
C LEU A 40 -5.97 -1.23 -2.51
N ARG A 41 -5.46 -1.24 -3.74
CA ARG A 41 -4.50 -2.25 -4.19
C ARG A 41 -3.22 -2.22 -3.35
N LEU A 42 -2.73 -1.03 -2.99
CA LEU A 42 -1.51 -0.88 -2.20
C LEU A 42 -1.69 -1.46 -0.80
N TYR A 43 -2.78 -1.13 -0.13
CA TYR A 43 -3.14 -1.68 1.18
C TYR A 43 -3.19 -3.21 1.14
N GLU A 44 -3.92 -3.80 0.18
CA GLU A 44 -4.00 -5.26 0.02
C GLU A 44 -2.64 -5.89 -0.32
N ARG A 45 -1.80 -5.26 -1.14
CA ARG A 45 -0.44 -5.73 -1.44
C ARG A 45 0.45 -5.72 -0.19
N ALA A 46 0.40 -4.64 0.58
CA ALA A 46 1.19 -4.48 1.80
C ALA A 46 0.75 -5.45 2.92
N LYS A 47 -0.56 -5.67 3.07
CA LYS A 47 -1.12 -6.73 3.94
C LYS A 47 -0.66 -8.12 3.51
N LYS A 48 -0.92 -8.50 2.26
CA LYS A 48 -0.66 -9.84 1.72
C LYS A 48 0.80 -10.26 1.82
N TYR A 49 1.72 -9.34 1.53
CA TYR A 49 3.16 -9.60 1.54
C TYR A 49 3.86 -9.12 2.82
N HIS A 50 3.06 -8.80 3.84
CA HIS A 50 3.48 -8.39 5.18
C HIS A 50 4.56 -7.29 5.20
N PHE A 51 4.42 -6.28 4.33
CA PHE A 51 5.26 -5.07 4.35
C PHE A 51 4.50 -3.81 4.78
N LEU A 52 3.27 -3.95 5.29
CA LEU A 52 2.53 -2.84 5.89
C LEU A 52 3.20 -2.41 7.20
N THR A 53 4.03 -1.37 7.13
CA THR A 53 4.60 -0.69 8.31
C THR A 53 3.54 0.20 8.96
N LYS A 54 3.76 0.60 10.21
CA LYS A 54 2.87 1.55 10.92
C LYS A 54 2.80 2.90 10.19
N ASP A 55 3.95 3.42 9.74
CA ASP A 55 4.05 4.63 8.92
C ASP A 55 3.29 4.50 7.60
N LEU A 56 3.52 3.42 6.84
CA LEU A 56 2.82 3.18 5.56
C LEU A 56 1.31 3.03 5.78
N PHE A 57 0.88 2.36 6.85
CA PHE A 57 -0.55 2.26 7.20
C PHE A 57 -1.17 3.61 7.52
N LEU A 58 -0.57 4.40 8.41
CA LEU A 58 -1.06 5.74 8.77
C LEU A 58 -1.10 6.67 7.53
N THR A 59 -0.10 6.59 6.66
CA THR A 59 -0.04 7.37 5.41
C THR A 59 -1.15 6.94 4.43
N ILE A 60 -1.39 5.64 4.28
CA ILE A 60 -2.51 5.09 3.48
C ILE A 60 -3.86 5.51 4.06
N LYS A 61 -4.01 5.48 5.39
CA LYS A 61 -5.25 5.85 6.09
C LYS A 61 -5.56 7.34 5.93
N LYS A 62 -4.59 8.23 6.17
CA LYS A 62 -4.75 9.68 5.97
C LYS A 62 -5.15 10.01 4.52
N LEU A 63 -4.56 9.34 3.52
CA LEU A 63 -4.97 9.48 2.12
C LEU A 63 -6.40 8.97 1.83
N ALA A 64 -6.88 7.95 2.55
CA ALA A 64 -8.26 7.49 2.45
C ALA A 64 -9.24 8.47 3.12
N GLU A 65 -8.89 9.04 4.27
CA GLU A 65 -9.67 10.05 5.00
C GLU A 65 -9.84 11.33 4.16
N ILE A 66 -8.74 11.90 3.66
CA ILE A 66 -8.73 13.03 2.71
C ILE A 66 -9.59 12.71 1.46
N SER A 67 -9.51 11.48 0.94
CA SER A 67 -10.34 11.05 -0.21
C SER A 67 -11.82 10.88 0.11
N LYS A 68 -12.17 10.60 1.37
CA LYS A 68 -13.56 10.55 1.85
C LYS A 68 -14.13 11.96 1.88
N GLU A 69 -13.41 12.89 2.50
CA GLU A 69 -13.75 14.32 2.63
C GLU A 69 -13.88 15.01 1.27
N ALA A 70 -12.91 14.82 0.36
CA ALA A 70 -12.96 15.35 -1.01
C ALA A 70 -14.02 14.66 -1.92
N GLY A 71 -14.87 13.80 -1.36
CA GLY A 71 -16.00 13.15 -2.04
C GLY A 71 -15.61 12.07 -3.06
N PHE A 72 -14.35 11.62 -3.09
CA PHE A 72 -13.88 10.66 -4.11
C PHE A 72 -14.55 9.30 -3.95
N HIS A 73 -14.88 8.93 -2.71
CA HIS A 73 -15.57 7.69 -2.35
C HIS A 73 -16.88 7.47 -3.13
N ILE A 74 -17.57 8.54 -3.55
CA ILE A 74 -18.78 8.49 -4.40
C ILE A 74 -18.49 7.80 -5.75
N THR A 75 -17.25 7.84 -6.24
CA THR A 75 -16.86 7.10 -7.45
C THR A 75 -16.84 5.58 -7.28
N LEU A 76 -16.71 5.09 -6.04
CA LEU A 76 -16.74 3.65 -5.73
C LEU A 76 -18.16 3.09 -5.60
N PHE A 77 -19.20 3.92 -5.43
CA PHE A 77 -20.57 3.49 -5.09
C PHE A 77 -21.16 2.41 -6.02
N LYS A 78 -20.75 2.36 -7.30
CA LYS A 78 -21.17 1.31 -8.25
C LYS A 78 -20.51 -0.06 -8.04
N ASN A 79 -19.61 -0.21 -7.05
CA ASN A 79 -18.83 -1.40 -6.78
C ASN A 79 -18.76 -1.66 -5.26
N PRO A 80 -19.76 -2.36 -4.66
CA PRO A 80 -19.83 -2.56 -3.21
C PRO A 80 -18.57 -3.17 -2.57
N VAL A 81 -17.87 -4.04 -3.29
CA VAL A 81 -16.59 -4.64 -2.85
C VAL A 81 -15.50 -3.58 -2.62
N LEU A 82 -15.42 -2.55 -3.48
CA LEU A 82 -14.45 -1.47 -3.33
C LEU A 82 -14.83 -0.54 -2.17
N VAL A 83 -16.13 -0.32 -1.95
CA VAL A 83 -16.63 0.41 -0.78
C VAL A 83 -16.27 -0.33 0.50
N LYS A 84 -16.42 -1.66 0.55
CA LYS A 84 -16.02 -2.49 1.71
C LYS A 84 -14.54 -2.33 2.06
N HIS A 85 -13.63 -2.51 1.10
CA HIS A 85 -12.19 -2.34 1.37
C HIS A 85 -11.80 -0.88 1.68
N PHE A 86 -12.55 0.11 1.18
CA PHE A 86 -12.31 1.50 1.52
C PHE A 86 -12.74 1.83 2.96
N LEU A 87 -13.87 1.29 3.41
CA LEU A 87 -14.29 1.34 4.82
C LEU A 87 -13.29 0.58 5.71
N GLU A 88 -12.81 -0.59 5.29
CA GLU A 88 -11.80 -1.38 6.02
C GLU A 88 -10.53 -0.56 6.36
N ILE A 89 -10.03 0.28 5.46
CA ILE A 89 -8.89 1.17 5.71
C ILE A 89 -9.22 2.26 6.75
N LEU A 90 -10.43 2.81 6.69
CA LEU A 90 -10.89 3.89 7.57
C LEU A 90 -11.21 3.38 8.99
N ASP A 91 -11.81 2.21 9.09
CA ASP A 91 -12.28 1.61 10.34
C ASP A 91 -11.16 0.81 11.05
N ALA A 92 -10.09 0.44 10.34
CA ALA A 92 -8.93 -0.24 10.93
C ALA A 92 -8.20 0.66 11.96
N SER A 93 -7.99 0.13 13.16
CA SER A 93 -7.18 0.77 14.20
C SER A 93 -5.68 0.46 14.06
N PRO A 94 -4.78 1.46 14.23
CA PRO A 94 -3.33 1.25 14.28
C PRO A 94 -2.85 0.50 15.54
N GLU A 95 -3.73 0.22 16.51
CA GLU A 95 -3.43 -0.53 17.73
C GLU A 95 -3.05 -2.00 17.45
N ASN A 96 -3.43 -2.55 16.29
CA ASN A 96 -3.01 -3.89 15.85
C ASN A 96 -1.57 -3.94 15.30
N LEU A 97 -0.75 -2.92 15.57
CA LEU A 97 0.63 -2.74 15.07
C LEU A 97 1.57 -2.28 16.21
N GLU A 98 1.51 -2.95 17.37
CA GLU A 98 2.42 -2.75 18.51
C GLU A 98 3.81 -3.42 18.34
N GLU A 99 4.00 -4.19 17.26
CA GLU A 99 5.25 -4.89 16.96
C GLU A 99 6.40 -3.92 16.60
N GLU A 100 7.61 -4.15 17.11
CA GLU A 100 8.80 -3.38 16.70
C GLU A 100 9.21 -3.77 15.27
N ILE A 101 9.31 -2.78 14.38
CA ILE A 101 9.58 -2.95 12.95
C ILE A 101 11.10 -2.79 12.69
N VAL A 102 11.78 -3.90 12.41
CA VAL A 102 13.22 -3.94 12.16
C VAL A 102 13.51 -4.31 10.69
N TYR A 103 14.28 -3.49 9.99
CA TYR A 103 14.65 -3.73 8.58
C TYR A 103 15.88 -4.63 8.44
N GLY A 104 15.67 -5.92 8.18
CA GLY A 104 16.73 -6.90 7.94
C GLY A 104 17.19 -6.93 6.48
N LYS A 105 18.50 -6.96 6.22
CA LYS A 105 19.09 -7.28 4.90
C LYS A 105 19.73 -8.67 4.98
N VAL A 106 19.32 -9.59 4.13
CA VAL A 106 20.04 -10.86 3.95
C VAL A 106 21.28 -10.61 3.08
N ARG A 107 22.40 -11.25 3.44
CA ARG A 107 23.70 -11.11 2.74
C ARG A 107 24.01 -12.26 1.78
N GLU A 108 23.19 -13.31 1.77
CA GLU A 108 23.26 -14.35 0.75
C GLU A 108 22.85 -13.79 -0.63
N ARG A 109 23.44 -14.32 -1.71
CA ARG A 109 23.17 -13.91 -3.10
C ARG A 109 21.94 -14.61 -3.68
N GLU A 110 20.85 -14.65 -2.92
CA GLU A 110 19.59 -15.22 -3.39
C GLU A 110 18.82 -14.17 -4.19
N THR A 111 18.50 -14.48 -5.46
CA THR A 111 17.78 -13.56 -6.33
C THR A 111 16.27 -13.68 -6.16
N GLU A 112 15.68 -12.73 -5.43
CA GLU A 112 14.23 -12.64 -5.21
C GLU A 112 13.57 -11.50 -5.99
N ILE A 113 12.24 -11.55 -6.13
CA ILE A 113 11.44 -10.47 -6.75
C ILE A 113 10.91 -9.57 -5.64
N CYS A 114 11.30 -8.29 -5.65
CA CYS A 114 10.79 -7.30 -4.70
C CYS A 114 9.27 -7.15 -4.78
N HIS A 115 8.58 -7.37 -3.67
CA HIS A 115 7.12 -7.33 -3.57
C HIS A 115 6.53 -5.90 -3.62
N VAL A 116 7.39 -4.86 -3.59
CA VAL A 116 7.00 -3.46 -3.86
C VAL A 116 7.04 -3.15 -5.37
N CYS A 117 8.21 -3.25 -6.02
CA CYS A 117 8.41 -2.84 -7.42
C CYS A 117 8.11 -3.94 -8.46
N GLY A 118 8.10 -5.22 -8.08
CA GLY A 118 8.14 -6.36 -9.00
C GLY A 118 9.48 -6.50 -9.75
N CYS A 119 10.56 -5.95 -9.19
CA CYS A 119 11.90 -5.91 -9.79
C CYS A 119 12.90 -6.80 -9.01
N ASN A 120 13.86 -7.40 -9.72
CA ASN A 120 14.77 -8.40 -9.14
C ASN A 120 15.75 -7.76 -8.14
N LEU A 121 15.95 -8.44 -7.00
CA LEU A 121 16.88 -8.08 -5.94
C LEU A 121 18.08 -9.03 -5.97
N VAL A 122 19.29 -8.49 -5.78
CA VAL A 122 20.53 -9.29 -5.62
C VAL A 122 20.88 -9.52 -4.14
N TYR A 123 20.34 -8.66 -3.27
CA TYR A 123 20.40 -8.77 -1.81
C TYR A 123 19.01 -8.35 -1.27
N PRO A 124 18.11 -9.30 -1.01
CA PRO A 124 16.77 -8.98 -0.53
C PRO A 124 16.79 -8.43 0.90
N ALA A 125 15.84 -7.54 1.18
CA ALA A 125 15.55 -7.06 2.51
C ALA A 125 14.14 -7.45 2.94
N TYR A 126 13.89 -7.42 4.23
CA TYR A 126 12.65 -7.84 4.86
C TYR A 126 12.32 -6.91 6.02
N ILE A 127 11.03 -6.69 6.26
CA ILE A 127 10.56 -6.22 7.56
C ILE A 127 10.48 -7.43 8.48
N VAL A 128 11.09 -7.31 9.64
CA VAL A 128 10.97 -8.23 10.76
C VAL A 128 10.14 -7.53 11.82
N TYR A 129 9.05 -8.17 12.25
CA TYR A 129 8.18 -7.72 13.32
C TYR A 129 8.59 -8.44 14.61
N LYS A 130 8.86 -7.69 15.68
CA LYS A 130 9.30 -8.24 16.96
C LYS A 130 8.38 -7.88 18.13
N GLN A 131 8.36 -8.77 19.12
CA GLN A 131 7.80 -8.49 20.44
C GLN A 131 8.93 -8.73 21.47
N GLY A 132 9.56 -7.63 21.91
CA GLY A 132 10.83 -7.70 22.62
C GLY A 132 11.93 -8.35 21.76
N ASN A 133 12.67 -9.30 22.31
CA ASN A 133 13.79 -9.94 21.62
C ASN A 133 13.38 -11.04 20.61
N GLN A 134 12.11 -11.42 20.50
CA GLN A 134 11.66 -12.49 19.61
C GLN A 134 11.13 -11.95 18.28
N GLU A 135 11.57 -12.55 17.16
CA GLU A 135 10.97 -12.39 15.83
C GLU A 135 9.65 -13.16 15.78
N VAL A 136 8.54 -12.45 15.62
CA VAL A 136 7.19 -13.02 15.61
C VAL A 136 6.73 -13.30 14.18
N LYS A 137 7.20 -12.47 13.23
CA LYS A 137 6.71 -12.45 11.85
C LYS A 137 7.71 -11.73 10.93
N LYS A 138 7.75 -12.14 9.66
CA LYS A 138 8.67 -11.62 8.64
C LYS A 138 7.90 -11.31 7.34
N SER A 139 8.32 -10.28 6.62
CA SER A 139 7.77 -9.94 5.31
C SER A 139 8.22 -10.87 4.20
N ASN A 140 7.58 -10.79 3.04
CA ASN A 140 8.23 -11.21 1.79
C ASN A 140 9.36 -10.23 1.42
N SER A 141 10.22 -10.61 0.48
CA SER A 141 11.34 -9.79 0.03
C SER A 141 10.93 -8.45 -0.55
N ILE A 142 11.60 -7.40 -0.10
CA ILE A 142 11.45 -6.01 -0.53
C ILE A 142 12.82 -5.37 -0.78
N GLY A 143 12.85 -4.38 -1.65
CA GLY A 143 13.98 -3.46 -1.74
C GLY A 143 13.74 -2.29 -0.79
N ILE A 144 14.61 -2.07 0.20
CA ILE A 144 14.48 -0.93 1.14
C ILE A 144 14.34 0.40 0.37
N LYS A 145 15.12 0.63 -0.70
CA LYS A 145 14.96 1.82 -1.55
C LYS A 145 13.55 1.96 -2.13
N CYS A 146 12.89 0.86 -2.46
CA CYS A 146 11.52 0.87 -2.99
C CYS A 146 10.47 1.16 -1.91
N LEU A 147 10.67 0.65 -0.68
CA LEU A 147 9.78 0.95 0.45
C LEU A 147 9.92 2.41 0.87
N ASN A 148 11.15 2.89 1.12
CA ASN A 148 11.40 4.27 1.52
C ASN A 148 10.90 5.27 0.44
N SER A 149 11.11 4.96 -0.85
CA SER A 149 10.57 5.78 -1.95
C SER A 149 9.05 5.76 -2.01
N LEU A 150 8.40 4.62 -1.72
CA LEU A 150 6.95 4.52 -1.66
C LEU A 150 6.39 5.37 -0.50
N GLU A 151 6.94 5.22 0.71
CA GLU A 151 6.52 5.97 1.89
C GLU A 151 6.72 7.48 1.68
N GLN A 152 7.85 7.90 1.09
CA GLN A 152 8.09 9.31 0.76
C GLN A 152 7.07 9.83 -0.28
N THR A 153 6.89 9.16 -1.42
CA THR A 153 5.91 9.59 -2.45
C THR A 153 4.47 9.69 -1.94
N LEU A 154 4.11 8.94 -0.90
CA LEU A 154 2.80 9.05 -0.26
C LEU A 154 2.73 10.21 0.76
N LYS A 155 3.84 10.51 1.45
CA LYS A 155 3.97 11.70 2.32
C LYS A 155 3.98 13.00 1.49
N ASP A 156 4.79 13.05 0.43
CA ASP A 156 4.84 14.14 -0.55
C ASP A 156 3.44 14.47 -1.10
N LEU A 157 2.63 13.45 -1.39
CA LEU A 157 1.27 13.60 -1.89
C LEU A 157 0.30 14.16 -0.84
N ILE A 158 0.48 13.83 0.44
CA ILE A 158 -0.33 14.41 1.52
C ILE A 158 -0.01 15.90 1.65
N GLU A 159 1.27 16.26 1.63
CA GLU A 159 1.73 17.67 1.65
C GLU A 159 1.23 18.44 0.41
N GLU A 160 1.29 17.85 -0.79
CA GLU A 160 0.69 18.44 -2.01
C GLU A 160 -0.81 18.73 -1.83
N ILE A 161 -1.55 17.96 -1.03
CA ILE A 161 -2.99 18.17 -0.81
C ILE A 161 -3.22 19.22 0.28
N GLU A 162 -2.55 19.10 1.43
CA GLU A 162 -2.72 20.01 2.58
C GLU A 162 -2.27 21.47 2.28
N ILE A 163 -1.47 21.68 1.23
CA ILE A 163 -1.07 23.02 0.74
C ILE A 163 -2.08 23.60 -0.29
N ASN A 164 -2.93 22.76 -0.90
CA ASN A 164 -3.80 23.13 -2.04
C ASN A 164 -5.31 22.99 -1.75
N TYR A 165 -5.72 22.86 -0.48
CA TYR A 165 -7.12 22.67 -0.05
C TYR A 165 -7.47 23.51 1.18
#